data_AF-B2VQS6-F1
#
_entry.id   AF-B2VQS6-F1
#
_cell.length_a   1.000
_cell.length_b   1.000
_cell.length_c   1.000
_cell.angle_alpha   90.00
_cell.angle_beta   90.00
_cell.angle_gamma   90.00
#
_symmetry.space_group_name_H-M   'P 1'
#
loop_
_entity.id
_entity.type
_entity.pdbx_description
1 polymer ?
#
loop_
_entity_poly.entity_id
_entity_poly.type
_entity_poly.pdbx_seq_one_letter_code
_entity_poly.pdbx_strand_id
1 'polypeptide(L)'
;MSLLRPTCALARRLCTTQPQLEQPYKSGLLALLQRHRSLRPQCRSFTSTPHYRAKVIDTPQHPVIPQSRKRTVRIGSLPEGPVQDQTIQRIFGRRLSAQDGNNVLRILHHRRTAGSLADYGVDNLGKQFTHVNRELALKGLEWLREKYPIDEARAAEEWAEKEANRIAYELWLADPETESKYKDPARAFREQQEKEEKERLQQEADNRKIGILHAGKSQFELNIEEKRRQRLEEITRKAEEKEREERAMEEKLATGEWVRTPTGTQLMKPGQETYVDVFGREQVSRRKEIMEKYRQESVTTKAKTPEELLAETTLLQRLYPMTAFVLFTVILSWGFAHYYIPPDPSWRLFPDLAPSTATVAALVAANLVVAGLWRVVPLWPLMTRFFMHVPGYPRAVQSILNVFSHQQYEHLLANMMMLSLVGFACCDLVGRGVFMGTYISAGAVGTLASLYWANVGKGNITSFSVGASAAIWGVAALYCLLTDQDTIKLPVPKDAEVTFWPKMLFAAFLVLELISASKKRVSTVDHASHFGGMFVGISTAGYLRATGWHGRKGGAQDSVQERAGVEPNVVDPGAAVREGIREVRATLTKDK
;
A
#
# COMPACT_ATOMS: atom_id res chain seq x y z
N MET A 1 -57.52 -49.26 -17.15
CA MET A 1 -56.81 -48.00 -17.45
C MET A 1 -55.62 -47.88 -16.51
N SER A 2 -54.42 -47.87 -17.09
CA SER A 2 -53.09 -47.44 -16.57
C SER A 2 -52.69 -47.92 -15.15
N LEU A 3 -52.09 -49.11 -14.95
CA LEU A 3 -50.66 -49.48 -15.12
C LEU A 3 -49.71 -48.60 -14.26
N LEU A 4 -48.82 -49.06 -13.35
CA LEU A 4 -48.38 -50.37 -12.82
C LEU A 4 -47.67 -50.12 -11.46
N ARG A 5 -47.95 -50.95 -10.44
CA ARG A 5 -47.09 -51.23 -9.24
C ARG A 5 -45.97 -52.23 -9.64
N PRO A 6 -45.06 -52.78 -8.77
CA PRO A 6 -44.72 -52.53 -7.35
C PRO A 6 -43.18 -52.52 -7.02
N THR A 7 -42.90 -52.36 -5.73
CA THR A 7 -41.70 -52.63 -4.91
C THR A 7 -41.05 -54.03 -5.02
N CYS A 8 -39.72 -54.14 -4.83
CA CYS A 8 -39.04 -54.91 -3.74
C CYS A 8 -37.55 -55.24 -4.03
N ALA A 9 -36.69 -54.83 -3.08
CA ALA A 9 -35.54 -55.49 -2.43
C ALA A 9 -34.56 -56.47 -3.16
N LEU A 10 -33.27 -56.24 -2.85
CA LEU A 10 -32.16 -57.19 -2.59
C LEU A 10 -31.56 -58.04 -3.72
N ALA A 11 -30.29 -57.77 -4.06
CA ALA A 11 -29.23 -58.78 -4.19
C ALA A 11 -27.81 -58.17 -4.24
N ARG A 12 -26.94 -58.59 -3.33
CA ARG A 12 -25.47 -58.54 -3.45
C ARG A 12 -25.00 -59.80 -4.22
N ARG A 13 -24.00 -59.69 -5.10
CA ARG A 13 -22.68 -60.36 -5.03
C ARG A 13 -22.00 -60.54 -6.41
N LEU A 14 -20.72 -60.17 -6.43
CA LEU A 14 -19.55 -60.81 -7.06
C LEU A 14 -19.52 -60.97 -8.60
N CYS A 15 -18.53 -60.35 -9.25
CA CYS A 15 -17.31 -61.06 -9.65
C CYS A 15 -16.22 -60.12 -10.18
N THR A 16 -15.00 -60.49 -9.80
CA THR A 16 -13.68 -60.00 -10.18
C THR A 16 -13.35 -60.31 -11.64
N THR A 17 -12.80 -59.36 -12.38
CA THR A 17 -11.76 -59.62 -13.41
C THR A 17 -10.91 -58.36 -13.61
N GLN A 18 -9.70 -58.38 -13.06
CA GLN A 18 -8.59 -57.54 -13.51
C GLN A 18 -8.08 -58.07 -14.86
N PRO A 19 -7.66 -57.21 -15.79
CA PRO A 19 -6.56 -57.53 -16.68
C PRO A 19 -5.25 -57.01 -16.04
N GLN A 20 -4.41 -57.95 -15.61
CA GLN A 20 -2.94 -57.86 -15.71
C GLN A 20 -2.58 -57.93 -17.21
N LEU A 21 -1.55 -57.34 -17.81
CA LEU A 21 -0.28 -56.68 -17.49
C LEU A 21 -0.03 -55.80 -18.77
N GLU A 22 0.71 -54.68 -18.82
CA GLU A 22 2.14 -54.54 -18.63
C GLU A 22 2.47 -53.03 -18.47
N GLN A 23 3.29 -52.71 -17.47
CA GLN A 23 4.06 -51.46 -17.44
C GLN A 23 5.51 -51.79 -17.81
N PRO A 24 6.19 -50.89 -18.55
CA PRO A 24 7.60 -50.65 -18.32
C PRO A 24 7.77 -49.30 -17.61
N TYR A 25 8.45 -49.39 -16.45
CA TYR A 25 9.33 -48.38 -15.83
C TYR A 25 8.86 -46.92 -15.80
N LYS A 26 8.26 -46.53 -14.67
CA LYS A 26 8.26 -45.13 -14.21
C LYS A 26 9.22 -44.98 -13.03
N SER A 27 10.12 -44.03 -13.17
CA SER A 27 11.19 -43.65 -12.25
C SER A 27 10.67 -43.12 -10.90
N GLY A 28 11.37 -43.47 -9.82
CA GLY A 28 10.97 -43.25 -8.42
C GLY A 28 11.00 -41.80 -7.90
N LEU A 29 11.30 -40.80 -8.74
CA LEU A 29 11.39 -39.40 -8.31
C LEU A 29 10.07 -38.62 -8.43
N LEU A 30 9.11 -39.05 -9.26
CA LEU A 30 7.81 -38.38 -9.39
C LEU A 30 6.76 -38.86 -8.39
N ALA A 31 6.99 -39.99 -7.71
CA ALA A 31 6.11 -40.52 -6.68
C ALA A 31 6.16 -39.71 -5.36
N LEU A 32 7.23 -38.95 -5.14
CA LEU A 32 7.40 -38.11 -3.94
C LEU A 32 6.71 -36.74 -4.05
N LEU A 33 6.41 -36.27 -5.26
CA LEU A 33 5.74 -34.97 -5.47
C LEU A 33 4.21 -35.03 -5.39
N GLN A 34 3.61 -36.22 -5.38
CA GLN A 34 2.15 -36.38 -5.27
C GLN A 34 1.63 -36.49 -3.83
N ARG A 35 2.51 -36.64 -2.83
CA ARG A 35 2.11 -36.86 -1.43
C ARG A 35 1.77 -35.58 -0.64
N HIS A 36 1.93 -34.40 -1.25
CA HIS A 36 1.56 -33.10 -0.66
C HIS A 36 0.43 -32.39 -1.43
N ARG A 37 -0.57 -33.14 -1.90
CA ARG A 37 -1.86 -32.54 -2.28
C ARG A 37 -2.72 -32.42 -1.02
N SER A 38 -2.42 -31.42 -0.20
CA SER A 38 -3.26 -31.04 0.94
C SER A 38 -4.66 -30.67 0.47
N LEU A 39 -5.65 -31.17 1.20
CA LEU A 39 -7.08 -30.92 1.01
C LEU A 39 -7.33 -29.41 0.89
N ARG A 40 -7.91 -28.98 -0.24
CA ARG A 40 -8.43 -27.62 -0.41
C ARG A 40 -9.46 -27.36 0.69
N PRO A 41 -9.33 -26.30 1.51
CA PRO A 41 -10.44 -25.87 2.34
C PRO A 41 -11.54 -25.30 1.42
N GLN A 42 -12.78 -25.74 1.65
CA GLN A 42 -13.97 -25.18 1.01
C GLN A 42 -14.01 -23.67 1.28
N CYS A 43 -14.03 -22.87 0.22
CA CYS A 43 -14.23 -21.43 0.29
C CYS A 43 -15.58 -21.13 0.96
N ARG A 44 -15.57 -20.44 2.10
CA ARG A 44 -16.77 -19.82 2.65
C ARG A 44 -17.11 -18.58 1.82
N SER A 45 -18.37 -18.46 1.43
CA SER A 45 -18.95 -17.29 0.80
C SER A 45 -18.85 -16.05 1.70
N PHE A 46 -18.33 -14.95 1.17
CA PHE A 46 -18.32 -13.65 1.85
C PHE A 46 -19.75 -13.22 2.14
N THR A 47 -20.11 -13.18 3.42
CA THR A 47 -21.37 -12.60 3.88
C THR A 47 -21.09 -11.15 4.24
N SER A 48 -21.81 -10.22 3.59
CA SER A 48 -21.75 -8.80 3.89
C SER A 48 -22.26 -8.56 5.32
N THR A 49 -21.38 -8.13 6.22
CA THR A 49 -21.77 -7.54 7.50
C THR A 49 -22.10 -6.06 7.28
N PRO A 50 -23.25 -5.54 7.76
CA PRO A 50 -23.52 -4.12 7.68
C PRO A 50 -22.56 -3.36 8.59
N HIS A 51 -22.01 -2.25 8.08
CA HIS A 51 -21.14 -1.36 8.83
C HIS A 51 -21.93 -0.72 10.00
N TYR A 52 -21.62 -1.11 11.23
CA TYR A 52 -21.98 -0.29 12.39
C TYR A 52 -21.09 0.95 12.40
N ARG A 53 -21.68 2.10 12.05
CA ARG A 53 -21.03 3.40 12.18
C ARG A 53 -21.13 3.82 13.64
N ALA A 54 -20.01 3.80 14.37
CA ALA A 54 -19.95 4.44 15.68
C ALA A 54 -20.21 5.94 15.52
N LYS A 55 -21.10 6.49 16.34
CA LYS A 55 -21.41 7.92 16.35
C LYS A 55 -20.20 8.64 16.93
N VAL A 56 -19.48 9.39 16.10
CA VAL A 56 -18.40 10.28 16.55
C VAL A 56 -19.07 11.35 17.42
N ILE A 57 -18.70 11.37 18.71
CA ILE A 57 -19.05 12.46 19.61
C ILE A 57 -17.99 13.53 19.36
N ASP A 58 -18.37 14.65 18.75
CA ASP A 58 -17.47 15.76 18.52
C ASP A 58 -16.95 16.28 19.86
N THR A 59 -15.63 16.38 19.99
CA THR A 59 -15.00 17.03 21.15
C THR A 59 -15.41 18.51 21.17
N PRO A 60 -15.92 19.04 22.31
CA PRO A 60 -16.37 20.42 22.39
C PRO A 60 -15.23 21.39 22.05
N GLN A 61 -15.50 22.33 21.14
CA GLN A 61 -14.50 23.26 20.56
C GLN A 61 -13.86 24.22 21.59
N HIS A 62 -14.40 24.27 22.80
CA HIS A 62 -13.81 25.01 23.92
C HIS A 62 -13.90 24.15 25.19
N PRO A 63 -12.78 23.55 25.66
CA PRO A 63 -12.76 22.95 26.98
C PRO A 63 -12.95 24.07 28.01
N VAL A 64 -14.12 24.12 28.62
CA VAL A 64 -14.33 24.95 29.81
C VAL A 64 -13.51 24.31 30.91
N ILE A 65 -12.33 24.87 31.20
CA ILE A 65 -11.59 24.54 32.41
C ILE A 65 -12.58 24.78 33.56
N PRO A 66 -12.99 23.76 34.32
CA PRO A 66 -13.92 23.97 35.40
C PRO A 66 -13.28 24.95 36.38
N GLN A 67 -13.81 26.17 36.44
CA GLN A 67 -13.36 27.15 37.40
C GLN A 67 -13.59 26.55 38.78
N SER A 68 -12.50 26.27 39.50
CA SER A 68 -12.59 25.83 40.89
C SER A 68 -13.41 26.88 41.64
N ARG A 69 -14.57 26.45 42.17
CA ARG A 69 -15.44 27.36 42.93
C ARG A 69 -14.63 27.84 44.12
N LYS A 70 -14.14 29.09 44.08
CA LYS A 70 -13.43 29.72 45.19
C LYS A 70 -14.41 29.81 46.36
N ARG A 71 -14.29 28.89 47.32
CA ARG A 71 -15.13 28.88 48.51
C ARG A 71 -14.79 30.12 49.33
N THR A 72 -15.79 30.93 49.64
CA THR A 72 -15.61 32.08 50.55
C THR A 72 -15.39 31.56 51.97
N VAL A 73 -14.19 31.77 52.50
CA VAL A 73 -13.85 31.41 53.88
C VAL A 73 -14.56 32.39 54.82
N ARG A 74 -15.39 31.89 55.73
CA ARG A 74 -16.06 32.71 56.75
C ARG A 74 -15.09 32.96 57.91
N ILE A 75 -14.55 34.17 57.98
CA ILE A 75 -13.63 34.59 59.06
C ILE A 75 -14.44 34.97 60.30
N GLY A 76 -14.20 34.28 61.41
CA GLY A 76 -14.84 34.55 62.71
C GLY A 76 -14.48 35.93 63.31
N SER A 77 -15.17 36.31 64.38
CA SER A 77 -14.78 37.45 65.23
C SER A 77 -13.63 37.08 66.16
N LEU A 78 -12.94 38.10 66.72
CA LEU A 78 -11.97 37.86 67.78
C LEU A 78 -12.69 37.36 69.06
N PRO A 79 -12.02 36.56 69.92
CA PRO A 79 -12.64 35.98 71.12
C PRO A 79 -13.27 37.00 72.08
N GLU A 80 -12.64 38.17 72.26
CA GLU A 80 -13.13 39.26 73.14
C GLU A 80 -13.91 40.36 72.41
N GLY A 81 -14.25 40.16 71.12
CA GLY A 81 -14.91 41.18 70.30
C GLY A 81 -13.95 42.19 69.64
N PRO A 82 -14.46 43.28 69.05
CA PRO A 82 -13.64 44.27 68.35
C PRO A 82 -12.74 45.05 69.31
N VAL A 83 -11.49 45.25 68.93
CA VAL A 83 -10.51 46.00 69.71
C VAL A 83 -10.82 47.50 69.62
N GLN A 84 -10.66 48.22 70.74
CA GLN A 84 -10.86 49.66 70.82
C GLN A 84 -9.85 50.44 69.95
N ASP A 85 -10.30 51.54 69.37
CA ASP A 85 -9.53 52.39 68.45
C ASP A 85 -8.16 52.82 68.98
N GLN A 86 -8.06 53.12 70.28
CA GLN A 86 -6.80 53.52 70.92
C GLN A 86 -5.73 52.43 70.83
N THR A 87 -6.12 51.17 71.02
CA THR A 87 -5.21 50.02 70.97
C THR A 87 -4.81 49.72 69.53
N ILE A 88 -5.72 49.87 68.57
CA ILE A 88 -5.42 49.68 67.14
C ILE A 88 -4.42 50.73 66.65
N GLN A 89 -4.59 51.99 67.06
CA GLN A 89 -3.64 53.06 66.73
C GLN A 89 -2.26 52.84 67.34
N ARG A 90 -2.16 52.18 68.51
CA ARG A 90 -0.88 51.77 69.10
C ARG A 90 -0.19 50.66 68.30
N ILE A 91 -0.95 49.70 67.77
CA ILE A 91 -0.42 48.54 67.02
C ILE A 91 -0.05 48.92 65.58
N PHE A 92 -0.95 49.57 64.84
CA PHE A 92 -0.81 49.83 63.40
C PHE A 92 -0.45 51.28 63.05
N GLY A 93 -0.47 52.20 64.03
CA GLY A 93 -0.25 53.64 63.81
C GLY A 93 -1.48 54.39 63.32
N ARG A 94 -1.40 55.73 63.24
CA ARG A 94 -2.53 56.62 62.86
C ARG A 94 -2.98 56.54 61.40
N ARG A 95 -2.30 55.74 60.57
CA ARG A 95 -2.57 55.64 59.12
C ARG A 95 -3.67 54.63 58.77
N LEU A 96 -4.08 53.79 59.72
CA LEU A 96 -5.07 52.73 59.50
C LEU A 96 -6.39 53.06 60.21
N SER A 97 -7.52 52.80 59.56
CA SER A 97 -8.83 52.93 60.22
C SER A 97 -9.01 51.85 61.30
N ALA A 98 -9.77 52.14 62.35
CA ALA A 98 -10.02 51.18 63.42
C ALA A 98 -10.78 49.93 62.92
N GLN A 99 -11.65 50.10 61.93
CA GLN A 99 -12.38 49.01 61.30
C GLN A 99 -11.46 48.10 60.48
N ASP A 100 -10.54 48.69 59.70
CA ASP A 100 -9.58 47.92 58.91
C ASP A 100 -8.59 47.18 59.80
N GLY A 101 -8.12 47.81 60.88
CA GLY A 101 -7.22 47.17 61.85
C GLY A 101 -7.86 45.96 62.53
N ASN A 102 -9.13 46.09 62.92
CA ASN A 102 -9.90 44.97 63.46
C ASN A 102 -10.08 43.83 62.44
N ASN A 103 -10.32 44.15 61.17
CA ASN A 103 -10.44 43.15 60.11
C ASN A 103 -9.11 42.42 59.85
N VAL A 104 -7.99 43.16 59.84
CA VAL A 104 -6.64 42.58 59.71
C VAL A 104 -6.34 41.63 60.87
N LEU A 105 -6.61 42.05 62.11
CA LEU A 105 -6.42 41.19 63.29
C LEU A 105 -7.30 39.93 63.23
N ARG A 106 -8.54 40.04 62.75
CA ARG A 106 -9.42 38.88 62.54
C ARG A 106 -8.87 37.91 61.51
N ILE A 107 -8.36 38.40 60.38
CA ILE A 107 -7.76 37.57 59.33
C ILE A 107 -6.53 36.85 59.88
N LEU A 108 -5.62 37.58 60.55
CA LEU A 108 -4.40 37.00 61.10
C LEU A 108 -4.72 35.98 62.20
N HIS A 109 -5.65 36.28 63.10
CA HIS A 109 -6.07 35.34 64.14
C HIS A 109 -6.73 34.09 63.56
N HIS A 110 -7.54 34.23 62.51
CA HIS A 110 -8.11 33.09 61.80
C HIS A 110 -7.03 32.21 61.13
N ARG A 111 -6.01 32.81 60.51
CA ARG A 111 -4.89 32.05 59.92
C ARG A 111 -4.05 31.32 60.96
N ARG A 112 -3.86 31.91 62.15
CA ARG A 112 -3.17 31.27 63.28
C ARG A 112 -3.94 30.06 63.80
N THR A 113 -5.25 30.22 63.99
CA THR A 113 -6.12 29.15 64.51
C THR A 113 -6.36 28.05 63.47
N ALA A 114 -6.43 28.38 62.19
CA ALA A 114 -6.63 27.42 61.10
C ALA A 114 -5.33 26.75 60.63
N GLY A 115 -4.16 27.26 61.01
CA GLY A 115 -2.85 26.76 60.55
C GLY A 115 -2.39 27.26 59.18
N SER A 116 -3.26 27.95 58.44
CA SER A 116 -2.98 28.46 57.10
C SER A 116 -1.99 29.62 57.06
N LEU A 117 -1.46 30.05 58.21
CA LEU A 117 -0.41 31.07 58.30
C LEU A 117 0.89 30.60 57.64
N ALA A 118 1.19 29.31 57.67
CA ALA A 118 2.39 28.74 57.06
C ALA A 118 2.38 28.83 55.52
N ASP A 119 1.20 28.70 54.90
CA ASP A 119 1.02 28.68 53.45
C ASP A 119 0.80 30.09 52.86
N TYR A 120 -0.16 30.84 53.42
CA TYR A 120 -0.47 32.18 52.90
C TYR A 120 0.40 33.30 53.47
N GLY A 121 1.15 33.02 54.55
CA GLY A 121 1.93 34.01 55.27
C GLY A 121 1.09 35.10 55.95
N VAL A 122 1.78 36.15 56.41
CA VAL A 122 1.16 37.40 56.88
C VAL A 122 0.76 38.33 55.72
N ASP A 123 1.21 38.00 54.51
CA ASP A 123 0.94 38.72 53.27
C ASP A 123 -0.40 38.25 52.67
N ASN A 124 -0.96 38.96 51.69
CA ASN A 124 -2.24 38.61 51.03
C ASN A 124 -3.51 38.75 51.91
N LEU A 125 -3.68 39.87 52.62
CA LEU A 125 -4.88 40.16 53.43
C LEU A 125 -6.14 40.43 52.59
N GLY A 126 -6.01 40.56 51.27
CA GLY A 126 -7.10 40.83 50.31
C GLY A 126 -6.89 42.16 49.58
N LYS A 127 -7.55 42.33 48.42
CA LYS A 127 -7.39 43.53 47.55
C LYS A 127 -7.73 44.85 48.26
N GLN A 128 -8.46 44.80 49.37
CA GLN A 128 -8.89 45.95 50.17
C GLN A 128 -7.80 46.44 51.15
N PHE A 129 -6.82 45.59 51.49
CA PHE A 129 -5.81 45.86 52.52
C PHE A 129 -4.40 46.00 51.95
N THR A 130 -4.28 46.44 50.69
CA THR A 130 -2.99 46.63 49.99
C THR A 130 -2.09 47.71 50.62
N HIS A 131 -2.67 48.57 51.46
CA HIS A 131 -1.97 49.64 52.19
C HIS A 131 -1.34 49.16 53.52
N VAL A 132 -1.57 47.91 53.92
CA VAL A 132 -0.97 47.31 55.12
C VAL A 132 0.35 46.64 54.71
N ASN A 133 1.47 47.24 55.11
CA ASN A 133 2.79 46.64 54.88
C ASN A 133 3.00 45.40 55.74
N ARG A 134 3.84 44.47 55.26
CA ARG A 134 4.24 43.24 55.97
C ARG A 134 4.70 43.51 57.42
N GLU A 135 5.46 44.57 57.64
CA GLU A 135 5.93 44.98 58.97
C GLU A 135 4.79 45.34 59.93
N LEU A 136 3.74 45.98 59.42
CA LEU A 136 2.56 46.33 60.22
C LEU A 136 1.74 45.08 60.55
N ALA A 137 1.63 44.13 59.60
CA ALA A 137 0.98 42.84 59.83
C ALA A 137 1.74 42.00 60.88
N LEU A 138 3.07 42.04 60.89
CA LEU A 138 3.90 41.38 61.91
C LEU A 138 3.68 41.96 63.31
N LYS A 139 3.61 43.28 63.46
CA LYS A 139 3.26 43.92 64.75
C LYS A 139 1.88 43.51 65.25
N GLY A 140 0.91 43.43 64.34
CA GLY A 140 -0.42 42.90 64.64
C GLY A 140 -0.38 41.43 65.07
N LEU A 141 0.46 40.61 64.43
CA LEU A 141 0.67 39.21 64.76
C LEU A 141 1.34 39.02 66.13
N GLU A 142 2.37 39.81 66.44
CA GLU A 142 3.05 39.82 67.74
C GLU A 142 2.09 40.15 68.88
N TRP A 143 1.28 41.20 68.70
CA TRP A 143 0.24 41.54 69.67
C TRP A 143 -0.76 40.39 69.86
N LEU A 144 -1.17 39.71 68.78
CA LEU A 144 -2.06 38.56 68.87
C LEU A 144 -1.40 37.36 69.59
N ARG A 145 -0.09 37.17 69.45
CA ARG A 145 0.67 36.10 70.13
C ARG A 145 0.77 36.35 71.63
N GLU A 146 0.98 37.60 72.02
CA GLU A 146 1.02 38.03 73.42
C GLU A 146 -0.36 37.91 74.08
N LYS A 147 -1.42 38.38 73.40
CA LYS A 147 -2.79 38.40 73.91
C LYS A 147 -3.47 37.02 73.90
N TYR A 148 -3.24 36.22 72.85
CA TYR A 148 -3.84 34.89 72.65
C TYR A 148 -2.75 33.85 72.32
N PRO A 149 -2.18 33.18 73.34
CA PRO A 149 -1.21 32.12 73.15
C PRO A 149 -1.89 30.88 72.56
N ILE A 150 -1.47 30.48 71.37
CA ILE A 150 -1.97 29.30 70.62
C ILE A 150 -0.75 28.57 70.08
N ASP A 151 -0.82 27.24 70.06
CA ASP A 151 0.17 26.39 69.41
C ASP A 151 0.02 26.47 67.88
N GLU A 152 0.68 27.45 67.28
CA GLU A 152 0.68 27.67 65.82
C GLU A 152 1.34 26.51 65.06
N ALA A 153 2.29 25.79 65.67
CA ALA A 153 3.00 24.68 65.04
C ALA A 153 2.06 23.50 64.80
N ARG A 154 1.33 23.07 65.84
CA ARG A 154 0.32 22.01 65.70
C ARG A 154 -0.80 22.40 64.73
N ALA A 155 -1.26 23.65 64.76
CA ALA A 155 -2.26 24.12 63.81
C ALA A 155 -1.74 24.04 62.35
N ALA A 156 -0.47 24.41 62.13
CA ALA A 156 0.17 24.32 60.81
C ALA A 156 0.34 22.87 60.34
N GLU A 157 0.67 21.94 61.23
CA GLU A 157 0.70 20.50 60.92
C GLU A 157 -0.68 19.99 60.48
N GLU A 158 -1.73 20.28 61.24
CA GLU A 158 -3.10 19.90 60.88
C GLU A 158 -3.55 20.50 59.54
N TRP A 159 -3.10 21.73 59.22
CA TRP A 159 -3.36 22.36 57.93
C TRP A 159 -2.64 21.64 56.80
N ALA A 160 -1.36 21.33 56.98
CA ALA A 160 -0.55 20.61 56.00
C ALA A 160 -1.11 19.22 55.70
N GLU A 161 -1.56 18.49 56.73
CA GLU A 161 -2.21 17.19 56.56
C GLU A 161 -3.52 17.30 55.77
N LYS A 162 -4.37 18.29 56.08
CA LYS A 162 -5.62 18.53 55.36
C LYS A 162 -5.37 18.87 53.89
N GLU A 163 -4.37 19.71 53.59
CA GLU A 163 -4.06 20.09 52.21
C GLU A 163 -3.39 18.93 51.44
N ALA A 164 -2.52 18.16 52.08
CA ALA A 164 -1.94 16.95 51.49
C ALA A 164 -3.02 15.92 51.14
N ASN A 165 -3.98 15.68 52.05
CA ASN A 165 -5.12 14.80 51.80
C ASN A 165 -6.01 15.32 50.67
N ARG A 166 -6.19 16.63 50.57
CA ARG A 166 -6.93 17.26 49.48
C ARG A 166 -6.24 17.06 48.13
N ILE A 167 -4.95 17.32 48.04
CA ILE A 167 -4.16 17.13 46.81
C ILE A 167 -4.15 15.66 46.40
N ALA A 168 -3.97 14.74 47.35
CA ALA A 168 -4.03 13.31 47.10
C ALA A 168 -5.39 12.88 46.53
N TYR A 169 -6.49 13.44 47.06
CA TYR A 169 -7.84 13.20 46.55
C TYR A 169 -8.05 13.78 45.14
N GLU A 170 -7.56 14.98 44.86
CA GLU A 170 -7.63 15.61 43.52
C GLU A 170 -6.82 14.82 42.49
N LEU A 171 -5.62 14.35 42.85
CA LEU A 171 -4.79 13.50 41.99
C LEU A 171 -5.44 12.14 41.72
N TRP A 172 -6.07 11.55 42.73
CA TRP A 172 -6.78 10.28 42.61
C TRP A 172 -8.02 10.36 41.72
N LEU A 173 -8.73 11.49 41.75
CA LEU A 173 -9.85 11.76 40.84
C LEU A 173 -9.40 12.00 39.39
N ALA A 174 -8.21 12.56 39.19
CA ALA A 174 -7.66 12.82 37.85
C ALA A 174 -7.18 11.54 37.12
N ASP A 175 -7.10 10.41 37.82
CA ASP A 175 -6.74 9.13 37.23
C ASP A 175 -7.92 8.56 36.40
N PRO A 176 -7.73 8.34 35.08
CA PRO A 176 -8.79 7.86 34.18
C PRO A 176 -9.37 6.49 34.55
N GLU A 177 -8.69 5.70 35.38
CA GLU A 177 -9.23 4.42 35.87
C GLU A 177 -10.30 4.59 36.97
N THR A 178 -10.33 5.75 37.64
CA THR A 178 -11.17 5.99 38.83
C THR A 178 -12.56 6.54 38.48
N GLU A 179 -12.68 7.39 37.44
CA GLU A 179 -13.91 8.12 37.08
C GLU A 179 -15.12 7.22 36.79
N SER A 180 -14.91 5.99 36.33
CA SER A 180 -15.99 5.06 35.95
C SER A 180 -16.35 4.03 37.03
N LYS A 181 -15.57 3.93 38.11
CA LYS A 181 -15.55 2.73 38.97
C LYS A 181 -16.36 2.87 40.27
N TYR A 182 -16.47 4.07 40.84
CA TYR A 182 -17.11 4.28 42.15
C TYR A 182 -18.26 5.27 42.07
N LYS A 183 -19.41 4.90 42.66
CA LYS A 183 -20.61 5.75 42.73
C LYS A 183 -20.48 6.89 43.75
N ASP A 184 -19.62 6.73 44.77
CA ASP A 184 -19.26 7.75 45.76
C ASP A 184 -17.73 7.78 45.94
N PRO A 185 -17.02 8.66 45.19
CA PRO A 185 -15.56 8.71 45.20
C PRO A 185 -14.97 9.11 46.55
N ALA A 186 -15.67 9.94 47.33
CA ALA A 186 -15.19 10.40 48.63
C ALA A 186 -15.24 9.31 49.71
N ARG A 187 -16.13 8.33 49.57
CA ARG A 187 -16.17 7.15 50.46
C ARG A 187 -15.05 6.16 50.11
N ALA A 188 -14.87 5.90 48.82
CA ALA A 188 -13.83 4.98 48.34
C ALA A 188 -12.42 5.46 48.70
N PHE A 189 -12.14 6.76 48.57
CA PHE A 189 -10.84 7.33 48.96
C PHE A 189 -10.59 7.21 50.48
N ARG A 190 -11.60 7.44 51.31
CA ARG A 190 -11.50 7.28 52.77
C ARG A 190 -11.22 5.84 53.18
N GLU A 191 -11.92 4.88 52.58
CA GLU A 191 -11.68 3.45 52.82
C GLU A 191 -10.26 3.03 52.38
N GLN A 192 -9.75 3.63 51.29
CA GLN A 192 -8.37 3.40 50.84
C GLN A 192 -7.35 3.96 51.84
N GLN A 193 -7.52 5.20 52.30
CA GLN A 193 -6.61 5.80 53.29
C GLN A 193 -6.65 5.05 54.63
N GLU A 194 -7.84 4.67 55.12
CA GLU A 194 -7.96 3.85 56.34
C GLU A 194 -7.26 2.51 56.20
N LYS A 195 -7.27 1.91 55.00
CA LYS A 195 -6.58 0.66 54.73
C LYS A 195 -5.07 0.84 54.70
N GLU A 196 -4.58 1.87 54.02
CA GLU A 196 -3.15 2.23 53.99
C GLU A 196 -2.62 2.58 55.38
N GLU A 197 -3.40 3.30 56.20
CA GLU A 197 -3.03 3.64 57.56
C GLU A 197 -3.01 2.41 58.48
N LYS A 198 -4.01 1.51 58.36
CA LYS A 198 -3.99 0.22 59.07
C LYS A 198 -2.79 -0.63 58.67
N GLU A 199 -2.47 -0.71 57.38
CA GLU A 199 -1.29 -1.42 56.90
C GLU A 199 0.00 -0.77 57.41
N ARG A 200 0.10 0.55 57.46
CA ARG A 200 1.23 1.27 58.06
C ARG A 200 1.37 1.01 59.55
N LEU A 201 0.28 1.09 60.32
CA LEU A 201 0.30 0.79 61.76
C LEU A 201 0.66 -0.67 62.03
N GLN A 202 0.19 -1.58 61.17
CA GLN A 202 0.55 -2.99 61.23
C GLN A 202 2.03 -3.20 60.88
N GLN A 203 2.57 -2.51 59.87
CA GLN A 203 4.00 -2.49 59.55
C GLN A 203 4.85 -1.85 60.64
N GLU A 204 4.40 -0.78 61.29
CA GLU A 204 5.11 -0.16 62.41
C GLU A 204 5.08 -1.06 63.66
N ALA A 205 3.96 -1.75 63.91
CA ALA A 205 3.86 -2.75 64.97
C ALA A 205 4.75 -3.97 64.69
N ASP A 206 4.77 -4.45 63.44
CA ASP A 206 5.66 -5.53 63.00
C ASP A 206 7.12 -5.08 63.05
N ASN A 207 7.46 -3.86 62.63
CA ASN A 207 8.80 -3.28 62.76
C ASN A 207 9.22 -3.08 64.23
N ARG A 208 8.30 -2.71 65.13
CA ARG A 208 8.58 -2.66 66.58
C ARG A 208 8.76 -4.06 67.18
N LYS A 209 8.03 -5.06 66.68
CA LYS A 209 8.23 -6.48 67.03
C LYS A 209 9.57 -7.01 66.54
N ILE A 210 9.99 -6.61 65.34
CA ILE A 210 11.26 -6.97 64.70
C ILE A 210 12.43 -6.18 65.34
N GLY A 211 12.19 -4.96 65.83
CA GLY A 211 13.18 -4.12 66.50
C GLY A 211 13.64 -4.62 67.88
N ILE A 212 13.00 -5.65 68.44
CA ILE A 212 13.41 -6.25 69.73
C ILE A 212 14.40 -7.40 69.53
N LEU A 213 14.50 -8.02 68.36
CA LEU A 213 15.42 -9.12 68.08
C LEU A 213 15.78 -9.17 66.58
N HIS A 214 17.10 -9.09 66.30
CA HIS A 214 17.81 -9.25 65.03
C HIS A 214 18.14 -7.99 64.21
N ALA A 215 19.44 -7.72 64.14
CA ALA A 215 20.08 -6.87 63.15
C ALA A 215 20.12 -7.60 61.79
N GLY A 216 19.34 -7.14 60.82
CA GLY A 216 19.43 -7.57 59.41
C GLY A 216 18.09 -7.58 58.69
N LYS A 217 18.03 -7.00 57.49
CA LYS A 217 16.84 -7.04 56.62
C LYS A 217 16.48 -8.49 56.25
N SER A 218 15.20 -8.84 56.30
CA SER A 218 14.69 -10.17 55.96
C SER A 218 14.85 -10.45 54.45
N GLN A 219 15.08 -11.70 54.03
CA GLN A 219 15.14 -12.11 52.61
C GLN A 219 13.90 -11.70 51.80
N PHE A 220 12.75 -11.58 52.46
CA PHE A 220 11.51 -11.10 51.84
C PHE A 220 11.54 -9.59 51.56
N GLU A 221 12.12 -8.79 52.47
CA GLU A 221 12.29 -7.35 52.30
C GLU A 221 13.26 -7.04 51.16
N LEU A 222 14.35 -7.81 51.07
CA LEU A 222 15.32 -7.70 49.97
C LEU A 222 14.64 -7.94 48.60
N ASN A 223 13.76 -8.94 48.48
CA ASN A 223 13.02 -9.22 47.25
C ASN A 223 12.00 -8.12 46.87
N ILE A 224 11.38 -7.46 47.85
CA ILE A 224 10.46 -6.33 47.59
C ILE A 224 11.23 -5.10 47.13
N GLU A 225 12.35 -4.81 47.80
CA GLU A 225 13.24 -3.70 47.45
C GLU A 225 13.81 -3.89 46.04
N GLU A 226 14.19 -5.12 45.69
CA GLU A 226 14.66 -5.48 44.35
C GLU A 226 13.57 -5.31 43.27
N LYS A 227 12.33 -5.76 43.51
CA LYS A 227 11.23 -5.54 42.56
C LYS A 227 10.86 -4.06 42.38
N ARG A 228 10.90 -3.27 43.46
CA ARG A 228 10.67 -1.82 43.38
C ARG A 228 11.78 -1.14 42.58
N ARG A 229 13.03 -1.54 42.81
CA ARG A 229 14.18 -1.08 42.06
C ARG A 229 14.04 -1.43 40.56
N GLN A 230 13.64 -2.65 40.22
CA GLN A 230 13.39 -3.05 38.82
C GLN A 230 12.30 -2.20 38.15
N ARG A 231 11.19 -1.92 38.85
CA ARG A 231 10.13 -1.04 38.32
C ARG A 231 10.63 0.39 38.10
N LEU A 232 11.39 0.92 39.06
CA LEU A 232 12.02 2.24 38.93
C LEU A 232 13.00 2.27 37.76
N GLU A 233 13.86 1.25 37.63
CA GLU A 233 14.80 1.11 36.52
C GLU A 233 14.10 0.96 35.17
N GLU A 234 12.94 0.28 35.10
CA GLU A 234 12.14 0.22 33.87
C GLU A 234 11.51 1.57 33.52
N ILE A 235 11.04 2.31 34.52
CA ILE A 235 10.47 3.66 34.33
C ILE A 235 11.57 4.62 33.86
N THR A 236 12.74 4.60 34.51
CA THR A 236 13.88 5.45 34.12
C THR A 236 14.37 5.08 32.73
N ARG A 237 14.48 3.79 32.40
CA ARG A 237 14.87 3.34 31.05
C ARG A 237 13.90 3.82 29.99
N LYS A 238 12.58 3.72 30.23
CA LYS A 238 11.55 4.23 29.30
C LYS A 238 11.61 5.75 29.15
N ALA A 239 11.87 6.48 30.24
CA ALA A 239 12.03 7.93 30.21
C ALA A 239 13.28 8.34 29.42
N GLU A 240 14.42 7.68 29.66
CA GLU A 240 15.65 7.90 28.91
C GLU A 240 15.50 7.56 27.42
N GLU A 241 14.82 6.47 27.07
CA GLU A 241 14.56 6.09 25.68
C GLU A 241 13.70 7.15 24.98
N LYS A 242 12.64 7.63 25.63
CA LYS A 242 11.79 8.71 25.12
C LYS A 242 12.57 10.02 24.95
N GLU A 243 13.41 10.38 25.92
CA GLU A 243 14.24 11.59 25.82
C GLU A 243 15.26 11.47 24.67
N ARG A 244 15.86 10.29 24.46
CA ARG A 244 16.75 10.04 23.32
C ARG A 244 16.00 10.15 21.98
N GLU A 245 14.78 9.62 21.89
CA GLU A 245 13.93 9.73 20.71
C GLU A 245 13.55 11.18 20.42
N GLU A 246 13.17 11.95 21.44
CA GLU A 246 12.84 13.38 21.32
C GLU A 246 14.04 14.20 20.84
N ARG A 247 15.22 14.01 21.44
CA ARG A 247 16.46 14.66 20.98
C ARG A 247 16.78 14.29 19.53
N ALA A 248 16.68 13.02 19.17
CA ALA A 248 16.92 12.57 17.80
C ALA A 248 15.88 13.15 16.80
N MET A 249 14.64 13.38 17.22
CA MET A 249 13.63 14.07 16.41
C MET A 249 13.96 15.55 16.24
N GLU A 250 14.38 16.22 17.31
CA GLU A 250 14.78 17.63 17.28
C GLU A 250 16.01 17.85 16.39
N GLU A 251 17.01 16.97 16.47
CA GLU A 251 18.17 16.99 15.57
C GLU A 251 17.74 16.86 14.10
N LYS A 252 16.82 15.94 13.80
CA LYS A 252 16.28 15.77 12.43
C LYS A 252 15.46 16.97 11.97
N LEU A 253 14.69 17.60 12.86
CA LEU A 253 13.95 18.83 12.55
C LEU A 253 14.91 20.00 12.29
N ALA A 254 16.00 20.09 13.06
CA ALA A 254 17.01 21.13 12.91
C ALA A 254 17.73 21.06 11.54
N THR A 255 17.81 19.89 10.92
CA THR A 255 18.34 19.76 9.54
C THR A 255 17.46 20.44 8.48
N GLY A 256 16.19 20.75 8.78
CA GLY A 256 15.24 21.34 7.84
C GLY A 256 14.71 20.39 6.75
N GLU A 257 15.21 19.15 6.68
CA GLU A 257 14.74 18.13 5.72
C GLU A 257 13.43 17.44 6.19
N TRP A 258 13.09 17.56 7.47
CA TRP A 258 11.97 16.83 8.10
C TRP A 258 10.95 17.80 8.70
N VAL A 259 9.67 17.42 8.64
CA VAL A 259 8.53 18.16 9.19
C VAL A 259 7.74 17.23 10.11
N ARG A 260 7.16 17.75 11.19
CA ARG A 260 6.29 16.97 12.08
C ARG A 260 4.99 16.58 11.36
N THR A 261 4.44 15.41 11.68
CA THR A 261 3.11 15.01 11.20
C THR A 261 2.01 15.95 11.74
N PRO A 262 0.81 16.00 11.14
CA PRO A 262 -0.31 16.80 11.65
C PRO A 262 -0.62 16.58 13.13
N THR A 263 -0.49 15.34 13.62
CA THR A 263 -0.69 15.00 15.05
C THR A 263 0.55 15.27 15.91
N GLY A 264 1.69 15.62 15.29
CA GLY A 264 2.95 15.93 15.97
C GLY A 264 3.72 14.74 16.52
N THR A 265 3.23 13.51 16.31
CA THR A 265 3.78 12.28 16.90
C THR A 265 4.99 11.72 16.16
N GLN A 266 5.15 12.01 14.87
CA GLN A 266 6.23 11.47 14.03
C GLN A 266 6.84 12.55 13.15
N LEU A 267 7.96 12.21 12.51
CA LEU A 267 8.59 13.01 11.47
C LEU A 267 8.31 12.44 10.09
N MET A 268 8.10 13.32 9.12
CA MET A 268 7.93 12.98 7.71
C MET A 268 8.71 13.95 6.82
N LYS A 269 9.00 13.54 5.59
CA LYS A 269 9.58 14.46 4.60
C LYS A 269 8.50 15.38 4.03
N PRO A 270 8.83 16.63 3.65
CA PRO A 270 7.92 17.52 2.95
C PRO A 270 7.26 16.84 1.74
N GLY A 271 5.93 16.84 1.67
CA GLY A 271 5.14 16.24 0.57
C GLY A 271 4.75 14.76 0.75
N GLN A 272 5.14 14.12 1.86
CA GLN A 272 4.59 12.82 2.28
C GLN A 272 3.19 12.99 2.88
N GLU A 273 2.34 11.99 2.66
CA GLU A 273 0.98 11.96 3.19
C GLU A 273 0.95 11.06 4.42
N THR A 274 0.17 11.42 5.44
CA THR A 274 -0.09 10.56 6.60
C THR A 274 -1.48 9.93 6.48
N TYR A 275 -1.64 8.74 7.05
CA TYR A 275 -2.94 8.09 7.17
C TYR A 275 -3.07 7.49 8.57
N VAL A 276 -4.31 7.33 9.02
CA VAL A 276 -4.62 6.71 10.30
C VAL A 276 -4.94 5.24 10.04
N ASP A 277 -4.19 4.35 10.68
CA ASP A 277 -4.41 2.90 10.62
C ASP A 277 -5.71 2.52 11.36
N VAL A 278 -6.19 1.29 11.17
CA VAL A 278 -7.39 0.71 11.79
C VAL A 278 -7.37 0.83 13.34
N PHE A 279 -6.17 0.91 13.94
CA PHE A 279 -5.97 1.09 15.37
C PHE A 279 -5.88 2.56 15.83
N GLY A 280 -6.19 3.53 14.97
CA GLY A 280 -6.13 4.96 15.30
C GLY A 280 -4.70 5.53 15.35
N ARG A 281 -3.70 4.76 14.91
CA ARG A 281 -2.29 5.20 14.90
C ARG A 281 -1.97 5.90 13.59
N GLU A 282 -1.40 7.11 13.67
CA GLU A 282 -0.90 7.81 12.50
C GLU A 282 0.34 7.10 11.92
N GLN A 283 0.34 6.90 10.60
CA GLN A 283 1.41 6.28 9.84
C GLN A 283 1.80 7.20 8.66
N VAL A 284 3.09 7.31 8.40
CA VAL A 284 3.61 8.05 7.24
C VAL A 284 3.59 7.14 6.01
N SER A 285 2.91 7.57 4.94
CA SER A 285 2.84 6.84 3.67
C SER A 285 4.18 6.91 2.93
N ARG A 286 4.87 5.77 2.85
CA ARG A 286 6.13 5.61 2.08
C ARG A 286 5.91 5.32 0.60
N ARG A 287 4.67 5.39 0.10
CA ARG A 287 4.34 4.97 -1.27
C ARG A 287 5.10 5.78 -2.33
N LYS A 288 5.16 7.11 -2.18
CA LYS A 288 5.88 8.01 -3.09
C LYS A 288 7.38 7.72 -3.09
N GLU A 289 7.96 7.52 -1.90
CA GLU A 289 9.38 7.18 -1.73
C GLU A 289 9.74 5.84 -2.37
N ILE A 290 8.92 4.80 -2.14
CA ILE A 290 9.09 3.49 -2.77
C ILE A 290 9.00 3.62 -4.29
N MET A 291 8.02 4.37 -4.80
CA MET A 291 7.85 4.60 -6.24
C MET A 291 9.05 5.34 -6.85
N GLU A 292 9.58 6.35 -6.16
CA GLU A 292 10.74 7.11 -6.60
C GLU A 292 12.03 6.26 -6.54
N LYS A 293 12.19 5.44 -5.49
CA LYS A 293 13.27 4.45 -5.40
C LYS A 293 13.27 3.52 -6.62
N TYR A 294 12.14 2.88 -6.92
CA TYR A 294 12.05 1.98 -8.07
C TYR A 294 12.15 2.71 -9.42
N ARG A 295 11.73 3.98 -9.50
CA ARG A 295 11.99 4.83 -10.67
C ARG A 295 13.48 5.03 -10.88
N GLN A 296 14.23 5.38 -9.82
CA GLN A 296 15.68 5.53 -9.89
C GLN A 296 16.38 4.22 -10.26
N GLU A 297 15.96 3.09 -9.68
CA GLU A 297 16.49 1.77 -10.03
C GLU A 297 16.15 1.34 -11.47
N SER A 298 15.06 1.85 -12.04
CA SER A 298 14.68 1.58 -13.43
C SER A 298 15.48 2.37 -14.46
N VAL A 299 16.18 3.43 -14.03
CA VAL A 299 17.11 4.17 -14.89
C VAL A 299 18.35 3.30 -15.12
N THR A 300 18.46 2.76 -16.33
CA THR A 300 19.52 1.80 -16.69
C THR A 300 20.88 2.43 -16.92
N THR A 301 20.94 3.73 -17.24
CA THR A 301 22.17 4.45 -17.61
C THR A 301 22.32 5.71 -16.76
N LYS A 302 23.54 5.99 -16.29
CA LYS A 302 23.84 7.17 -15.47
C LYS A 302 24.06 8.44 -16.29
N ALA A 303 24.30 8.30 -17.59
CA ALA A 303 24.47 9.41 -18.53
C ALA A 303 23.22 10.29 -18.56
N LYS A 304 23.42 11.60 -18.41
CA LYS A 304 22.32 12.59 -18.41
C LYS A 304 22.10 13.18 -19.79
N THR A 305 23.14 13.20 -20.62
CA THR A 305 23.08 13.71 -21.99
C THR A 305 23.17 12.55 -23.00
N PRO A 306 22.56 12.70 -24.19
CA PRO A 306 22.68 11.70 -25.25
C PRO A 306 24.13 11.56 -25.74
N GLU A 307 24.93 12.63 -25.66
CA GLU A 307 26.34 12.64 -26.06
C GLU A 307 27.21 11.82 -25.10
N GLU A 308 27.01 11.94 -23.79
CA GLU A 308 27.67 11.08 -22.78
C GLU A 308 27.36 9.61 -23.03
N LEU A 309 26.09 9.29 -23.31
CA LEU A 309 25.64 7.92 -23.57
C LEU A 309 26.30 7.34 -24.83
N LEU A 310 26.42 8.16 -25.87
CA LEU A 310 27.11 7.81 -27.11
C LEU A 310 28.62 7.61 -26.91
N ALA A 311 29.25 8.39 -26.03
CA ALA A 311 30.67 8.30 -25.72
C ALA A 311 31.02 7.01 -24.94
N GLU A 312 30.10 6.51 -24.12
CA GLU A 312 30.30 5.27 -23.34
C GLU A 312 30.36 3.99 -24.20
N THR A 313 29.74 4.01 -25.39
CA THR A 313 29.53 2.78 -26.18
C THR A 313 29.88 2.98 -27.65
N THR A 314 30.53 2.00 -28.26
CA THR A 314 30.81 2.06 -29.71
C THR A 314 29.61 1.60 -30.54
N LEU A 315 29.52 2.04 -31.81
CA LEU A 315 28.45 1.62 -32.73
C LEU A 315 28.41 0.10 -32.88
N LEU A 316 29.58 -0.55 -32.99
CA LEU A 316 29.64 -2.01 -33.14
C LEU A 316 29.11 -2.73 -31.89
N GLN A 317 29.44 -2.25 -30.69
CA GLN A 317 28.93 -2.80 -29.43
C GLN A 317 27.41 -2.66 -29.29
N ARG A 318 26.82 -1.61 -29.86
CA ARG A 318 25.37 -1.40 -29.84
C ARG A 318 24.64 -2.26 -30.86
N LEU A 319 25.16 -2.36 -32.08
CA LEU A 319 24.47 -3.03 -33.18
C LEU A 319 24.69 -4.54 -33.20
N TYR A 320 25.93 -5.01 -33.06
CA TYR A 320 26.28 -6.41 -33.30
C TYR A 320 25.51 -7.43 -32.44
N PRO A 321 25.40 -7.25 -31.09
CA PRO A 321 24.74 -8.25 -30.25
C PRO A 321 23.26 -8.45 -30.62
N MET A 322 22.55 -7.37 -30.94
CA MET A 322 21.15 -7.46 -31.36
C MET A 322 21.03 -8.04 -32.76
N THR A 323 21.88 -7.63 -33.70
CA THR A 323 21.88 -8.18 -35.07
C THR A 323 22.11 -9.69 -35.07
N ALA A 324 23.11 -10.17 -34.32
CA ALA A 324 23.40 -11.60 -34.21
C ALA A 324 22.23 -12.39 -33.59
N PHE A 325 21.62 -11.84 -32.54
CA PHE A 325 20.48 -12.48 -31.88
C PHE A 325 19.21 -12.49 -32.73
N VAL A 326 18.93 -11.40 -33.47
CA VAL A 326 17.80 -11.33 -34.40
C VAL A 326 18.00 -12.31 -35.55
N LEU A 327 19.20 -12.40 -36.12
CA LEU A 327 19.53 -13.40 -37.15
C LEU A 327 19.28 -14.82 -36.64
N PHE A 328 19.77 -15.14 -35.44
CA PHE A 328 19.50 -16.42 -34.80
C PHE A 328 18.00 -16.68 -34.60
N THR A 329 17.26 -15.66 -34.15
CA THR A 329 15.80 -15.73 -33.93
C THR A 329 15.04 -15.98 -35.23
N VAL A 330 15.44 -15.34 -36.33
CA VAL A 330 14.85 -15.53 -37.67
C VAL A 330 15.12 -16.95 -38.17
N ILE A 331 16.35 -17.46 -38.03
CA ILE A 331 16.70 -18.83 -38.41
C ILE A 331 15.90 -19.84 -37.60
N LEU A 332 15.79 -19.63 -36.28
CA LEU A 332 15.00 -20.49 -35.39
C LEU A 332 13.50 -20.45 -35.77
N SER A 333 12.98 -19.27 -36.08
CA SER A 333 11.59 -19.07 -36.48
C SER A 333 11.28 -19.73 -37.83
N TRP A 334 12.21 -19.65 -38.78
CA TRP A 334 12.15 -20.35 -40.05
C TRP A 334 12.18 -21.87 -39.86
N GLY A 335 13.12 -22.37 -39.06
CA GLY A 335 13.19 -23.80 -38.72
C GLY A 335 11.92 -24.29 -38.03
N PHE A 336 11.40 -23.54 -37.07
CA PHE A 336 10.11 -23.83 -36.44
C PHE A 336 9.01 -23.90 -37.49
N ALA A 337 8.86 -22.88 -38.34
CA ALA A 337 7.83 -22.88 -39.38
C ALA A 337 7.90 -24.09 -40.34
N HIS A 338 9.11 -24.55 -40.68
CA HIS A 338 9.30 -25.71 -41.57
C HIS A 338 9.02 -27.06 -40.93
N TYR A 339 9.45 -27.27 -39.70
CA TYR A 339 9.32 -28.56 -39.02
C TYR A 339 8.09 -28.65 -38.12
N TYR A 340 7.27 -27.60 -38.07
CA TYR A 340 6.10 -27.54 -37.21
C TYR A 340 4.98 -28.47 -37.70
N ILE A 341 4.67 -29.48 -36.90
CA ILE A 341 3.50 -30.34 -37.09
C ILE A 341 2.49 -30.03 -35.97
N PRO A 342 1.23 -29.73 -36.29
CA PRO A 342 0.22 -29.48 -35.27
C PRO A 342 -0.03 -30.75 -34.45
N PRO A 343 0.00 -30.69 -33.10
CA PRO A 343 -0.32 -31.84 -32.26
C PRO A 343 -1.79 -32.23 -32.41
N ASP A 344 -2.04 -33.53 -32.29
CA ASP A 344 -3.39 -34.08 -32.26
C ASP A 344 -4.22 -33.47 -31.12
N PRO A 345 -5.55 -33.33 -31.28
CA PRO A 345 -6.42 -32.72 -30.28
C PRO A 345 -6.27 -33.31 -28.87
N SER A 346 -6.03 -34.62 -28.74
CA SER A 346 -5.87 -35.32 -27.47
C SER A 346 -4.68 -34.84 -26.63
N TRP A 347 -3.66 -34.26 -27.25
CA TRP A 347 -2.46 -33.76 -26.58
C TRP A 347 -2.51 -32.25 -26.31
N ARG A 348 -3.59 -31.57 -26.72
CA ARG A 348 -3.76 -30.13 -26.51
C ARG A 348 -4.28 -29.88 -25.10
N LEU A 349 -3.77 -28.83 -24.45
CA LEU A 349 -4.31 -28.34 -23.17
C LEU A 349 -5.81 -28.01 -23.29
N PHE A 350 -6.21 -27.50 -24.46
CA PHE A 350 -7.60 -27.24 -24.81
C PHE A 350 -7.93 -27.97 -26.12
N PRO A 351 -8.52 -29.18 -26.06
CA PRO A 351 -8.83 -29.97 -27.26
C PRO A 351 -9.94 -29.34 -28.11
N ASP A 352 -10.88 -28.64 -27.47
CA ASP A 352 -12.07 -28.05 -28.11
C ASP A 352 -11.77 -26.75 -28.89
N LEU A 353 -10.62 -26.12 -28.63
CA LEU A 353 -10.25 -24.84 -29.26
C LEU A 353 -9.59 -25.08 -30.62
N ALA A 354 -9.98 -24.26 -31.61
CA ALA A 354 -9.26 -24.23 -32.88
C ALA A 354 -7.80 -23.81 -32.66
N PRO A 355 -6.82 -24.36 -33.42
CA PRO A 355 -5.41 -24.01 -33.26
C PRO A 355 -5.13 -22.50 -33.39
N SER A 356 -5.84 -21.80 -34.27
CA SER A 356 -5.75 -20.36 -34.44
C SER A 356 -6.30 -19.61 -33.23
N THR A 357 -7.47 -20.00 -32.71
CA THR A 357 -8.02 -19.46 -31.45
C THR A 357 -7.07 -19.64 -30.29
N ALA A 358 -6.54 -20.83 -30.09
CA ALA A 358 -5.57 -21.08 -29.04
C ALA A 358 -4.32 -20.19 -29.17
N THR A 359 -3.84 -19.96 -30.39
CA THR A 359 -2.63 -19.15 -30.65
C THR A 359 -2.87 -17.67 -30.40
N VAL A 360 -3.92 -17.10 -31.01
CA VAL A 360 -4.24 -15.68 -30.87
C VAL A 360 -4.62 -15.36 -29.43
N ALA A 361 -5.43 -16.21 -28.77
CA ALA A 361 -5.78 -16.03 -27.37
C ALA A 361 -4.54 -16.11 -26.45
N ALA A 362 -3.59 -17.01 -26.73
CA ALA A 362 -2.34 -17.09 -25.97
C ALA A 362 -1.47 -15.84 -26.15
N LEU A 363 -1.37 -15.29 -27.37
CA LEU A 363 -0.67 -14.02 -27.63
C LEU A 363 -1.33 -12.85 -26.89
N VAL A 364 -2.66 -12.74 -26.96
CA VAL A 364 -3.42 -11.71 -26.25
C VAL A 364 -3.21 -11.84 -24.74
N ALA A 365 -3.32 -13.05 -24.19
CA ALA A 365 -3.08 -13.31 -22.78
C ALA A 365 -1.65 -12.94 -22.35
N ALA A 366 -0.64 -13.29 -23.15
CA ALA A 366 0.75 -12.95 -22.88
C ALA A 366 0.95 -11.43 -22.80
N ASN A 367 0.41 -10.67 -23.77
CA ASN A 367 0.48 -9.21 -23.76
C ASN A 367 -0.26 -8.60 -22.55
N LEU A 368 -1.43 -9.14 -22.18
CA LEU A 368 -2.18 -8.68 -21.00
C LEU A 368 -1.41 -8.94 -19.69
N VAL A 369 -0.76 -10.10 -19.58
CA VAL A 369 0.08 -10.43 -18.42
C VAL A 369 1.24 -9.44 -18.32
N VAL A 370 1.98 -9.22 -19.42
CA VAL A 370 3.12 -8.28 -19.45
C VAL A 370 2.67 -6.84 -19.16
N ALA A 371 1.51 -6.41 -19.68
CA ALA A 371 0.90 -5.12 -19.34
C ALA A 371 0.53 -5.03 -17.84
N GLY A 372 0.09 -6.14 -17.24
CA GLY A 372 -0.14 -6.26 -15.80
C GLY A 372 1.16 -6.14 -14.98
N LEU A 373 2.26 -6.73 -15.45
CA LEU A 373 3.57 -6.64 -14.79
C LEU A 373 4.08 -5.20 -14.71
N TRP A 374 3.77 -4.35 -15.69
CA TRP A 374 4.07 -2.90 -15.62
C TRP A 374 3.37 -2.18 -14.46
N ARG A 375 2.36 -2.78 -13.83
CA ARG A 375 1.64 -2.20 -12.67
C ARG A 375 2.21 -2.60 -11.33
N VAL A 376 3.10 -3.58 -11.33
CA VAL A 376 3.81 -4.02 -10.14
C VAL A 376 5.10 -3.19 -10.02
N VAL A 377 5.08 -2.16 -9.17
CA VAL A 377 6.20 -1.21 -9.00
C VAL A 377 7.55 -1.90 -8.76
N PRO A 378 7.65 -2.96 -7.92
CA PRO A 378 8.92 -3.67 -7.74
C PRO A 378 9.50 -4.32 -9.01
N LEU A 379 8.69 -4.56 -10.04
CA LEU A 379 9.14 -5.16 -11.30
C LEU A 379 9.64 -4.12 -12.30
N TRP A 380 9.44 -2.82 -12.07
CA TRP A 380 9.85 -1.79 -13.03
C TRP A 380 11.32 -1.86 -13.47
N PRO A 381 12.31 -2.11 -12.59
CA PRO A 381 13.69 -2.26 -13.03
C PRO A 381 13.88 -3.42 -14.01
N LEU A 382 13.15 -4.53 -13.82
CA LEU A 382 13.17 -5.67 -14.74
C LEU A 382 12.51 -5.31 -16.08
N MET A 383 11.34 -4.66 -16.02
CA MET A 383 10.54 -4.31 -17.19
C MET A 383 11.27 -3.29 -18.08
N THR A 384 11.80 -2.21 -17.52
CA THR A 384 12.58 -1.22 -18.29
C THR A 384 13.88 -1.82 -18.85
N ARG A 385 14.50 -2.75 -18.12
CA ARG A 385 15.76 -3.38 -18.54
C ARG A 385 15.59 -4.36 -19.71
N PHE A 386 14.48 -5.11 -19.77
CA PHE A 386 14.32 -6.21 -20.72
C PHE A 386 13.12 -6.07 -21.68
N PHE A 387 12.01 -5.45 -21.24
CA PHE A 387 10.76 -5.32 -21.99
C PHE A 387 10.58 -3.96 -22.66
N MET A 388 11.59 -3.09 -22.59
CA MET A 388 11.61 -1.79 -23.26
C MET A 388 12.84 -1.71 -24.13
N HIS A 389 12.65 -1.46 -25.43
CA HIS A 389 13.76 -1.24 -26.34
C HIS A 389 14.16 0.23 -26.31
N VAL A 390 15.44 0.49 -26.08
CA VAL A 390 16.03 1.84 -26.18
C VAL A 390 17.28 1.77 -27.05
N PRO A 391 17.34 2.50 -28.19
CA PRO A 391 18.46 2.40 -29.12
C PRO A 391 19.82 2.84 -28.57
N GLY A 392 19.83 3.60 -27.48
CA GLY A 392 21.06 4.03 -26.81
C GLY A 392 21.78 2.93 -26.04
N TYR A 393 21.05 2.03 -25.40
CA TYR A 393 21.63 0.92 -24.63
C TYR A 393 20.96 -0.40 -25.01
N PRO A 394 21.03 -0.79 -26.29
CA PRO A 394 20.27 -1.91 -26.80
C PRO A 394 20.75 -3.21 -26.16
N ARG A 395 19.80 -4.07 -25.80
CA ARG A 395 20.08 -5.44 -25.37
C ARG A 395 19.43 -6.40 -26.33
N ALA A 396 20.16 -7.42 -26.75
CA ALA A 396 19.68 -8.40 -27.73
C ALA A 396 18.27 -8.93 -27.43
N VAL A 397 18.00 -9.33 -26.19
CA VAL A 397 16.71 -9.89 -25.74
C VAL A 397 15.55 -8.90 -25.88
N GLN A 398 15.80 -7.58 -25.84
CA GLN A 398 14.75 -6.57 -26.01
C GLN A 398 14.07 -6.67 -27.36
N SER A 399 14.74 -7.19 -28.40
CA SER A 399 14.17 -7.36 -29.75
C SER A 399 12.94 -8.27 -29.81
N ILE A 400 12.77 -9.15 -28.82
CA ILE A 400 11.60 -10.04 -28.72
C ILE A 400 10.66 -9.56 -27.61
N LEU A 401 11.18 -9.23 -26.43
CA LEU A 401 10.34 -8.94 -25.27
C LEU A 401 9.60 -7.60 -25.38
N ASN A 402 10.15 -6.62 -26.10
CA ASN A 402 9.44 -5.36 -26.34
C ASN A 402 8.15 -5.55 -27.16
N VAL A 403 8.08 -6.58 -28.01
CA VAL A 403 6.93 -6.92 -28.85
C VAL A 403 5.71 -7.29 -28.00
N PHE A 404 5.94 -7.85 -26.81
CA PHE A 404 4.89 -8.25 -25.87
C PHE A 404 4.57 -7.17 -24.82
N SER A 405 5.21 -6.00 -24.91
CA SER A 405 5.20 -4.98 -23.87
C SER A 405 4.35 -3.79 -24.27
N HIS A 406 3.42 -3.39 -23.41
CA HIS A 406 2.59 -2.20 -23.60
C HIS A 406 2.45 -1.43 -22.30
N GLN A 407 2.77 -0.14 -22.35
CA GLN A 407 2.65 0.76 -21.19
C GLN A 407 1.28 1.45 -21.13
N GLN A 408 0.78 1.90 -22.28
CA GLN A 408 -0.51 2.60 -22.42
C GLN A 408 -1.63 1.62 -22.80
N TYR A 409 -2.80 1.80 -22.18
CA TYR A 409 -3.93 0.90 -22.39
C TYR A 409 -4.53 1.01 -23.79
N GLU A 410 -4.59 2.21 -24.33
CA GLU A 410 -5.11 2.49 -25.67
C GLU A 410 -4.25 1.81 -26.73
N HIS A 411 -2.93 1.84 -26.55
CA HIS A 411 -1.98 1.18 -27.44
C HIS A 411 -2.08 -0.35 -27.35
N LEU A 412 -2.26 -0.89 -26.14
CA LEU A 412 -2.53 -2.31 -25.94
C LEU A 412 -3.83 -2.72 -26.63
N LEU A 413 -4.92 -1.98 -26.39
CA LEU A 413 -6.24 -2.27 -26.96
C LEU A 413 -6.20 -2.25 -28.48
N ALA A 414 -5.63 -1.20 -29.09
CA ALA A 414 -5.51 -1.09 -30.55
C ALA A 414 -4.74 -2.26 -31.16
N ASN A 415 -3.61 -2.64 -30.54
CA ASN A 415 -2.82 -3.78 -31.01
C ASN A 415 -3.54 -5.11 -30.84
N MET A 416 -4.19 -5.36 -29.70
CA MET A 416 -4.90 -6.61 -29.47
C MET A 416 -6.14 -6.73 -30.36
N MET A 417 -6.82 -5.62 -30.67
CA MET A 417 -7.90 -5.59 -31.65
C MET A 417 -7.38 -5.94 -33.05
N MET A 418 -6.31 -5.28 -33.51
CA MET A 418 -5.75 -5.54 -34.85
C MET A 418 -5.17 -6.97 -34.96
N LEU A 419 -4.46 -7.43 -33.91
CA LEU A 419 -3.97 -8.80 -33.82
C LEU A 419 -5.12 -9.81 -33.87
N SER A 420 -6.25 -9.53 -33.22
CA SER A 420 -7.41 -10.41 -33.29
C SER A 420 -7.96 -10.43 -34.71
N LEU A 421 -8.22 -9.27 -35.33
CA LEU A 421 -8.78 -9.20 -36.69
C LEU A 421 -7.91 -9.93 -37.71
N VAL A 422 -6.63 -9.59 -37.80
CA VAL A 422 -5.74 -10.15 -38.83
C VAL A 422 -5.18 -11.50 -38.42
N GLY A 423 -4.95 -11.72 -37.13
CA GLY A 423 -4.25 -12.90 -36.62
C GLY A 423 -5.02 -14.20 -36.81
N PHE A 424 -6.35 -14.19 -36.60
CA PHE A 424 -7.19 -15.36 -36.87
C PHE A 424 -7.11 -15.74 -38.35
N ALA A 425 -7.38 -14.78 -39.25
CA ALA A 425 -7.39 -15.00 -40.68
C ALA A 425 -6.02 -15.47 -41.22
N CYS A 426 -4.93 -14.86 -40.74
CA CYS A 426 -3.59 -15.24 -41.14
C CYS A 426 -3.22 -16.63 -40.62
N CYS A 427 -3.49 -16.93 -39.35
CA CYS A 427 -3.16 -18.22 -38.75
C CYS A 427 -3.93 -19.38 -39.39
N ASP A 428 -5.20 -19.17 -39.77
CA ASP A 428 -5.99 -20.16 -40.52
C ASP A 428 -5.44 -20.35 -41.96
N LEU A 429 -4.96 -19.28 -42.60
CA LEU A 429 -4.42 -19.33 -43.96
C LEU A 429 -3.07 -20.08 -44.03
N VAL A 430 -2.09 -19.68 -43.22
CA VAL A 430 -0.71 -20.18 -43.31
C VAL A 430 -0.37 -21.28 -42.29
N GLY A 431 -1.26 -21.51 -41.32
CA GLY A 431 -1.02 -22.41 -40.19
C GLY A 431 -0.18 -21.78 -39.08
N ARG A 432 -0.28 -22.36 -37.88
CA ARG A 432 0.38 -21.86 -36.66
C ARG A 432 1.90 -21.72 -36.77
N GLY A 433 2.58 -22.64 -37.45
CA GLY A 433 4.04 -22.65 -37.58
C GLY A 433 4.56 -21.39 -38.27
N VAL A 434 4.12 -21.17 -39.51
CA VAL A 434 4.46 -19.98 -40.30
C VAL A 434 3.98 -18.71 -39.59
N PHE A 435 2.74 -18.70 -39.08
CA PHE A 435 2.19 -17.54 -38.37
C PHE A 435 3.09 -17.11 -37.19
N MET A 436 3.46 -18.03 -36.31
CA MET A 436 4.31 -17.73 -35.15
C MET A 436 5.72 -17.35 -35.57
N GLY A 437 6.29 -18.04 -36.57
CA GLY A 437 7.61 -17.73 -37.09
C GLY A 437 7.68 -16.31 -37.66
N THR A 438 6.67 -15.91 -38.45
CA THR A 438 6.56 -14.55 -38.99
C THR A 438 6.30 -13.53 -37.88
N TYR A 439 5.40 -13.80 -36.92
CA TYR A 439 5.09 -12.87 -35.83
C TYR A 439 6.35 -12.52 -35.01
N ILE A 440 7.11 -13.52 -34.57
CA ILE A 440 8.33 -13.32 -33.79
C ILE A 440 9.42 -12.66 -34.63
N SER A 441 9.62 -13.12 -35.87
CA SER A 441 10.64 -12.55 -36.77
C SER A 441 10.33 -11.10 -37.14
N ALA A 442 9.07 -10.76 -37.42
CA ALA A 442 8.66 -9.41 -37.77
C ALA A 442 8.83 -8.43 -36.60
N GLY A 443 8.52 -8.85 -35.37
CA GLY A 443 8.80 -8.06 -34.17
C GLY A 443 10.32 -7.85 -33.94
N ALA A 444 11.11 -8.91 -34.09
CA ALA A 444 12.56 -8.88 -33.91
C ALA A 444 13.28 -8.01 -34.96
N VAL A 445 12.95 -8.20 -36.24
CA VAL A 445 13.51 -7.40 -37.35
C VAL A 445 12.97 -5.98 -37.34
N GLY A 446 11.71 -5.76 -36.95
CA GLY A 446 11.18 -4.43 -36.72
C GLY A 446 11.98 -3.67 -35.65
N THR A 447 12.21 -4.29 -34.50
CA THR A 447 13.04 -3.68 -33.46
C THR A 447 14.47 -3.40 -33.94
N LEU A 448 15.05 -4.32 -34.72
CA LEU A 448 16.36 -4.11 -35.33
C LEU A 448 16.36 -2.92 -36.30
N ALA A 449 15.32 -2.76 -37.12
CA ALA A 449 15.19 -1.64 -38.04
C ALA A 449 15.16 -0.29 -37.29
N SER A 450 14.42 -0.22 -36.17
CA SER A 450 14.42 0.96 -35.29
C SER A 450 15.78 1.25 -34.69
N LEU A 451 16.50 0.21 -34.24
CA LEU A 451 17.84 0.35 -33.69
C LEU A 451 18.81 0.97 -34.71
N TYR A 452 18.81 0.44 -35.95
CA TYR A 452 19.65 0.93 -37.03
C TYR A 452 19.24 2.35 -37.46
N TRP A 453 17.94 2.64 -37.53
CA TRP A 453 17.46 3.97 -37.86
C TRP A 453 17.90 5.02 -36.83
N ALA A 454 17.94 4.67 -35.54
CA ALA A 454 18.36 5.56 -34.47
C ALA A 454 19.88 5.71 -34.31
N ASN A 455 20.68 4.72 -34.69
CA ASN A 455 22.14 4.77 -34.54
C ASN A 455 22.89 5.19 -35.81
N VAL A 456 22.33 4.91 -36.99
CA VAL A 456 22.96 5.18 -38.30
C VAL A 456 22.14 6.15 -39.13
N GLY A 457 20.81 6.16 -38.95
CA GLY A 457 19.89 7.04 -39.65
C GLY A 457 19.67 8.38 -38.94
N LYS A 458 18.46 8.91 -39.10
CA LYS A 458 18.01 10.19 -38.48
C LYS A 458 17.09 9.98 -37.28
N GLY A 459 17.06 8.76 -36.72
CA GLY A 459 16.23 8.44 -35.56
C GLY A 459 16.79 9.03 -34.26
N ASN A 460 15.96 9.02 -33.21
CA ASN A 460 16.37 9.50 -31.89
C ASN A 460 16.86 8.34 -31.02
N ILE A 461 18.09 8.44 -30.53
CA ILE A 461 18.73 7.40 -29.71
C ILE A 461 18.13 7.26 -28.30
N THR A 462 17.49 8.32 -27.78
CA THR A 462 16.83 8.32 -26.46
C THR A 462 15.36 7.92 -26.54
N SER A 463 14.85 7.66 -27.75
CA SER A 463 13.49 7.13 -27.90
C SER A 463 13.39 5.73 -27.30
N PHE A 464 12.20 5.38 -26.83
CA PHE A 464 11.90 4.03 -26.41
C PHE A 464 10.77 3.46 -27.26
N SER A 465 10.85 2.16 -27.55
CA SER A 465 9.89 1.46 -28.39
C SER A 465 9.36 0.23 -27.66
N VAL A 466 8.04 0.11 -27.60
CA VAL A 466 7.28 -0.99 -26.99
C VAL A 466 6.04 -1.25 -27.82
N GLY A 467 5.70 -2.53 -28.02
CA GLY A 467 4.42 -2.94 -28.60
C GLY A 467 4.54 -3.94 -29.74
N ALA A 468 3.42 -4.63 -29.97
CA ALA A 468 3.29 -5.69 -30.98
C ALA A 468 3.14 -5.19 -32.42
N SER A 469 3.17 -3.88 -32.66
CA SER A 469 2.78 -3.28 -33.95
C SER A 469 3.61 -3.78 -35.12
N ALA A 470 4.94 -3.88 -34.98
CA ALA A 470 5.80 -4.43 -36.03
C ALA A 470 5.44 -5.87 -36.40
N ALA A 471 5.13 -6.71 -35.41
CA ALA A 471 4.70 -8.08 -35.63
C ALA A 471 3.34 -8.14 -36.34
N ILE A 472 2.39 -7.29 -35.92
CA ILE A 472 1.06 -7.18 -36.54
C ILE A 472 1.17 -6.72 -38.00
N TRP A 473 2.01 -5.72 -38.29
CA TRP A 473 2.27 -5.25 -39.65
C TRP A 473 2.88 -6.34 -40.53
N GLY A 474 3.79 -7.16 -39.99
CA GLY A 474 4.34 -8.31 -40.71
C GLY A 474 3.29 -9.38 -41.01
N VAL A 475 2.45 -9.72 -40.04
CA VAL A 475 1.35 -10.68 -40.22
C VAL A 475 0.29 -10.15 -41.20
N ALA A 476 -0.04 -8.85 -41.15
CA ALA A 476 -0.96 -8.21 -42.08
C ALA A 476 -0.41 -8.22 -43.51
N ALA A 477 0.88 -7.89 -43.68
CA ALA A 477 1.54 -7.98 -44.98
C ALA A 477 1.52 -9.41 -45.53
N LEU A 478 1.87 -10.40 -44.68
CA LEU A 478 1.83 -11.82 -45.05
C LEU A 478 0.44 -12.23 -45.52
N TYR A 479 -0.60 -11.92 -44.75
CA TYR A 479 -1.97 -12.27 -45.07
C TYR A 479 -2.45 -11.63 -46.37
N CYS A 480 -2.30 -10.30 -46.50
CA CYS A 480 -2.79 -9.57 -47.68
C CYS A 480 -2.09 -9.97 -48.98
N LEU A 481 -0.85 -10.46 -48.91
CA LEU A 481 -0.09 -10.91 -50.08
C LEU A 481 -0.31 -12.37 -50.43
N LEU A 482 -0.63 -13.23 -49.46
CA LEU A 482 -0.86 -14.66 -49.70
C LEU A 482 -2.32 -15.03 -49.93
N THR A 483 -3.26 -14.24 -49.43
CA THR A 483 -4.68 -14.55 -49.57
C THR A 483 -5.11 -14.46 -51.04
N ASP A 484 -5.86 -15.47 -51.48
CA ASP A 484 -6.55 -15.51 -52.77
C ASP A 484 -8.03 -15.11 -52.65
N GLN A 485 -8.43 -14.63 -51.48
CA GLN A 485 -9.78 -14.17 -51.18
C GLN A 485 -10.06 -12.84 -51.89
N ASP A 486 -11.27 -12.70 -52.44
CA ASP A 486 -11.63 -11.54 -53.26
C ASP A 486 -11.79 -10.27 -52.42
N THR A 487 -12.41 -10.41 -51.23
CA THR A 487 -12.68 -9.26 -50.35
C THR A 487 -12.53 -9.57 -48.87
N ILE A 488 -12.12 -8.56 -48.10
CA ILE A 488 -12.10 -8.56 -46.63
C ILE A 488 -13.16 -7.56 -46.15
N LYS A 489 -14.08 -8.00 -45.29
CA LYS A 489 -15.04 -7.15 -44.59
C LYS A 489 -14.41 -6.61 -43.31
N LEU A 490 -14.18 -5.31 -43.20
CA LEU A 490 -13.73 -4.73 -41.92
C LEU A 490 -14.95 -4.41 -41.04
N PRO A 491 -14.95 -4.77 -39.74
CA PRO A 491 -16.05 -4.45 -38.83
C PRO A 491 -16.01 -2.96 -38.49
N VAL A 492 -16.82 -2.16 -39.20
CA VAL A 492 -16.98 -0.72 -38.96
C VAL A 492 -18.18 -0.50 -38.03
N PRO A 493 -18.10 0.39 -37.02
CA PRO A 493 -19.14 0.58 -35.99
C PRO A 493 -20.46 1.24 -36.46
N LYS A 494 -20.64 1.45 -37.76
CA LYS A 494 -21.92 1.85 -38.38
C LYS A 494 -22.13 0.89 -39.54
N ASP A 495 -23.37 0.53 -39.85
CA ASP A 495 -23.81 -0.52 -40.81
C ASP A 495 -23.28 -0.42 -42.27
N ALA A 496 -22.22 0.35 -42.51
CA ALA A 496 -21.39 0.30 -43.69
C ALA A 496 -20.42 -0.89 -43.63
N GLU A 497 -20.78 -1.98 -44.29
CA GLU A 497 -19.84 -3.04 -44.64
C GLU A 497 -18.89 -2.51 -45.72
N VAL A 498 -17.68 -2.10 -45.35
CA VAL A 498 -16.67 -1.70 -46.33
C VAL A 498 -15.80 -2.91 -46.65
N THR A 499 -15.97 -3.42 -47.88
CA THR A 499 -15.17 -4.50 -48.43
C THR A 499 -13.92 -3.95 -49.11
N PHE A 500 -12.77 -4.52 -48.79
CA PHE A 500 -11.50 -4.14 -49.41
C PHE A 500 -10.86 -5.33 -50.09
N TRP A 501 -10.21 -5.07 -51.22
CA TRP A 501 -9.33 -6.03 -51.88
C TRP A 501 -8.03 -6.13 -51.05
N PRO A 502 -7.63 -7.32 -50.57
CA PRO A 502 -6.50 -7.48 -49.64
C PRO A 502 -5.21 -6.78 -50.10
N LYS A 503 -4.85 -6.95 -51.37
CA LYS A 503 -3.64 -6.36 -51.96
C LYS A 503 -3.71 -4.83 -52.04
N MET A 504 -4.88 -4.27 -52.36
CA MET A 504 -5.11 -2.83 -52.38
C MET A 504 -5.13 -2.24 -50.97
N LEU A 505 -5.70 -2.96 -50.00
CA LEU A 505 -5.68 -2.58 -48.59
C LEU A 505 -4.24 -2.48 -48.08
N PHE A 506 -3.41 -3.48 -48.38
CA PHE A 506 -1.99 -3.45 -48.03
C PHE A 506 -1.24 -2.30 -48.73
N ALA A 507 -1.47 -2.09 -50.02
CA ALA A 507 -0.88 -0.96 -50.74
C ALA A 507 -1.28 0.39 -50.14
N ALA A 508 -2.56 0.57 -49.77
CA ALA A 508 -3.05 1.77 -49.11
C ALA A 508 -2.37 1.97 -47.74
N PHE A 509 -2.26 0.91 -46.93
CA PHE A 509 -1.58 0.96 -45.65
C PHE A 509 -0.08 1.31 -45.80
N LEU A 510 0.60 0.73 -46.77
CA LEU A 510 2.00 1.04 -47.06
C LEU A 510 2.18 2.51 -47.48
N VAL A 511 1.29 3.03 -48.34
CA VAL A 511 1.31 4.44 -48.78
C VAL A 511 1.03 5.37 -47.60
N LEU A 512 0.05 5.06 -46.75
CA LEU A 512 -0.25 5.86 -45.56
C LEU A 512 0.94 5.90 -44.60
N GLU A 513 1.62 4.77 -44.41
CA GLU A 513 2.81 4.68 -43.56
C GLU A 513 3.97 5.49 -44.14
N LEU A 514 4.21 5.41 -45.45
CA LEU A 514 5.21 6.23 -46.16
C LEU A 514 4.89 7.72 -46.02
N ILE A 515 3.64 8.13 -46.21
CA ILE A 515 3.22 9.53 -46.06
C ILE A 515 3.43 9.99 -44.62
N SER A 516 3.07 9.15 -43.64
CA SER A 516 3.26 9.46 -42.22
C SER A 516 4.73 9.61 -41.86
N ALA A 517 5.57 8.67 -42.29
CA ALA A 517 7.02 8.72 -42.10
C ALA A 517 7.68 9.93 -42.78
N SER A 518 7.13 10.40 -43.90
CA SER A 518 7.67 11.55 -44.64
C SER A 518 7.31 12.90 -44.02
N LYS A 519 6.29 12.95 -43.16
CA LYS A 519 5.88 14.20 -42.50
C LYS A 519 6.87 14.54 -41.39
N LYS A 520 7.43 15.76 -41.39
CA LYS A 520 8.38 16.27 -40.37
C LYS A 520 7.77 16.49 -38.96
N ARG A 521 6.58 15.95 -38.66
CA ARG A 521 6.01 16.06 -37.30
C ARG A 521 6.69 15.06 -36.39
N VAL A 522 6.88 15.45 -35.12
CA VAL A 522 7.29 14.52 -34.06
C VAL A 522 6.19 13.46 -33.94
N SER A 523 6.43 12.30 -34.55
CA SER A 523 5.53 11.16 -34.50
C SER A 523 5.85 10.35 -33.26
N THR A 524 4.83 9.97 -32.50
CA THR A 524 4.96 8.98 -31.42
C THR A 524 5.00 7.55 -31.96
N VAL A 525 4.95 7.38 -33.28
CA VAL A 525 4.89 6.09 -33.97
C VAL A 525 6.27 5.74 -34.55
N ASP A 526 6.73 4.53 -34.26
CA ASP A 526 8.00 4.00 -34.72
C ASP A 526 7.88 3.41 -36.14
N HIS A 527 7.92 4.29 -37.15
CA HIS A 527 7.79 3.92 -38.56
C HIS A 527 8.86 2.92 -39.03
N ALA A 528 10.09 3.02 -38.50
CA ALA A 528 11.18 2.10 -38.85
C ALA A 528 10.84 0.66 -38.45
N SER A 529 10.24 0.47 -37.27
CA SER A 529 9.79 -0.84 -36.81
C SER A 529 8.71 -1.43 -37.73
N HIS A 530 7.79 -0.61 -38.21
CA HIS A 530 6.70 -1.04 -39.08
C HIS A 530 7.24 -1.52 -40.43
N PHE A 531 8.16 -0.77 -41.05
CA PHE A 531 8.80 -1.19 -42.29
C PHE A 531 9.61 -2.48 -42.12
N GLY A 532 10.35 -2.63 -41.02
CA GLY A 532 11.07 -3.87 -40.71
C GLY A 532 10.12 -5.07 -40.56
N GLY A 533 8.98 -4.87 -39.89
CA GLY A 533 7.94 -5.89 -39.78
C GLY A 533 7.30 -6.28 -41.12
N MET A 534 6.91 -5.28 -41.92
CA MET A 534 6.35 -5.50 -43.26
C MET A 534 7.32 -6.23 -44.18
N PHE A 535 8.62 -5.90 -44.13
CA PHE A 535 9.66 -6.60 -44.89
C PHE A 535 9.66 -8.09 -44.62
N VAL A 536 9.61 -8.52 -43.35
CA VAL A 536 9.53 -9.94 -42.99
C VAL A 536 8.26 -10.59 -43.55
N GLY A 537 7.11 -9.93 -43.46
CA GLY A 537 5.86 -10.42 -44.02
C GLY A 537 5.92 -10.62 -45.53
N ILE A 538 6.46 -9.63 -46.26
CA ILE A 538 6.67 -9.68 -47.72
C ILE A 538 7.64 -10.82 -48.08
N SER A 539 8.78 -10.92 -47.40
CA SER A 539 9.77 -11.98 -47.64
C SER A 539 9.21 -13.36 -47.39
N THR A 540 8.43 -13.54 -46.31
CA THR A 540 7.78 -14.82 -46.01
C THR A 540 6.75 -15.17 -47.09
N ALA A 541 5.92 -14.21 -47.51
CA ALA A 541 4.95 -14.41 -48.59
C ALA A 541 5.63 -14.78 -49.92
N GLY A 542 6.72 -14.09 -50.27
CA GLY A 542 7.53 -14.38 -51.45
C GLY A 542 8.16 -15.77 -51.40
N TYR A 543 8.73 -16.15 -50.25
CA TYR A 543 9.30 -17.48 -50.04
C TYR A 543 8.26 -18.60 -50.19
N LEU A 544 7.07 -18.44 -49.60
CA LEU A 544 6.00 -19.42 -49.72
C LEU A 544 5.51 -19.55 -51.17
N ARG A 545 5.31 -18.43 -51.87
CA ARG A 545 4.97 -18.46 -53.30
C ARG A 545 6.04 -19.14 -54.15
N ALA A 546 7.32 -18.86 -53.89
CA ALA A 546 8.43 -19.46 -54.62
C ALA A 546 8.58 -20.97 -54.37
N THR A 547 8.20 -21.45 -53.18
CA THR A 547 8.24 -22.88 -52.82
C THR A 547 6.98 -23.65 -53.24
N GLY A 548 6.13 -23.06 -54.07
CA GLY A 548 4.97 -23.73 -54.65
C GLY A 548 3.69 -23.60 -53.84
N TRP A 549 3.58 -22.60 -52.96
CA TRP A 549 2.30 -22.29 -52.31
C TRP A 549 1.26 -21.91 -53.35
N HIS A 550 0.27 -22.79 -53.53
CA HIS A 550 -0.96 -22.51 -54.27
C HIS A 550 -2.01 -22.29 -53.21
N GLY A 551 -2.52 -21.05 -53.10
CA GLY A 551 -3.41 -20.66 -52.03
C GLY A 551 -4.48 -21.72 -51.81
N ARG A 552 -4.55 -22.21 -50.57
CA ARG A 552 -5.49 -23.25 -50.18
C ARG A 552 -6.90 -22.76 -50.51
N LYS A 553 -7.45 -23.19 -51.65
CA LYS A 553 -8.85 -22.93 -52.07
C LYS A 553 -9.87 -23.64 -51.18
N GLY A 554 -9.42 -24.50 -50.27
CA GLY A 554 -10.20 -25.02 -49.15
C GLY A 554 -9.42 -24.76 -47.89
N GLY A 555 -10.06 -24.10 -46.92
CA GLY A 555 -9.50 -23.82 -45.60
C GLY A 555 -8.86 -25.07 -45.00
N ALA A 556 -7.95 -24.85 -44.05
CA ALA A 556 -7.62 -25.93 -43.13
C ALA A 556 -8.95 -26.54 -42.65
N GLN A 557 -9.14 -27.85 -42.84
CA GLN A 557 -10.25 -28.57 -42.20
C GLN A 557 -10.29 -28.08 -40.76
N ASP A 558 -11.39 -27.44 -40.37
CA ASP A 558 -11.61 -26.87 -39.03
C ASP A 558 -11.09 -25.42 -38.79
N SER A 559 -11.19 -24.54 -39.79
CA SER A 559 -10.88 -23.09 -39.64
C SER A 559 -11.97 -22.32 -38.87
N VAL A 560 -11.58 -21.26 -38.15
CA VAL A 560 -12.52 -20.45 -37.34
C VAL A 560 -13.49 -19.68 -38.23
N GLN A 561 -13.06 -19.30 -39.43
CA GLN A 561 -13.91 -18.65 -40.44
C GLN A 561 -15.01 -19.58 -40.97
N GLU A 562 -14.69 -20.85 -41.20
CA GLU A 562 -15.66 -21.86 -41.63
C GLU A 562 -16.67 -22.17 -40.52
N ARG A 563 -16.21 -22.28 -39.26
CA ARG A 563 -17.08 -22.42 -38.08
C ARG A 563 -18.01 -21.23 -37.86
N ALA A 564 -17.59 -20.03 -38.27
CA ALA A 564 -18.39 -18.81 -38.22
C ALA A 564 -19.43 -18.69 -39.35
N GLY A 565 -19.45 -19.60 -40.32
CA GLY A 565 -20.45 -19.64 -41.39
C GLY A 565 -20.31 -18.56 -42.47
N VAL A 566 -19.10 -18.06 -42.71
CA VAL A 566 -18.83 -16.99 -43.70
C VAL A 566 -18.73 -17.56 -45.12
N GLU A 567 -19.15 -16.79 -46.13
CA GLU A 567 -19.03 -17.18 -47.55
C GLU A 567 -17.57 -17.47 -47.96
N PRO A 568 -17.33 -18.48 -48.83
CA PRO A 568 -15.97 -18.98 -49.11
C PRO A 568 -15.04 -18.00 -49.83
N ASN A 569 -15.57 -16.94 -50.45
CA ASN A 569 -14.81 -15.92 -51.19
C ASN A 569 -14.65 -14.59 -50.42
N VAL A 570 -15.22 -14.51 -49.21
CA VAL A 570 -15.22 -13.30 -48.39
C VAL A 570 -14.68 -13.62 -47.00
N VAL A 571 -13.72 -12.81 -46.55
CA VAL A 571 -13.21 -12.93 -45.18
C VAL A 571 -13.90 -11.91 -44.30
N ASP A 572 -14.56 -12.36 -43.23
CA ASP A 572 -15.06 -11.53 -42.13
C ASP A 572 -14.23 -11.79 -40.85
N PRO A 573 -13.17 -11.01 -40.61
CA PRO A 573 -12.40 -11.00 -39.38
C PRO A 573 -13.26 -10.78 -38.13
N GLY A 574 -14.32 -9.96 -38.23
CA GLY A 574 -15.22 -9.68 -37.12
C GLY A 574 -16.01 -10.92 -36.70
N ALA A 575 -16.49 -11.70 -37.68
CA ALA A 575 -17.13 -12.98 -37.42
C ALA A 575 -16.17 -14.00 -36.81
N ALA A 576 -14.94 -14.09 -37.34
CA ALA A 576 -13.91 -14.99 -36.80
C ALA A 576 -13.57 -14.66 -35.33
N VAL A 577 -13.47 -13.36 -34.98
CA VAL A 577 -13.26 -12.93 -33.60
C VAL A 577 -14.44 -13.31 -32.70
N ARG A 578 -15.69 -13.12 -33.15
CA ARG A 578 -16.88 -13.51 -32.38
C ARG A 578 -16.93 -15.02 -32.12
N GLU A 579 -16.61 -15.84 -33.11
CA GLU A 579 -16.59 -17.29 -32.96
C GLU A 579 -15.44 -17.73 -32.05
N GLY A 580 -14.23 -17.17 -32.20
CA GLY A 580 -13.12 -17.44 -31.29
C GLY A 580 -13.46 -17.10 -29.82
N ILE A 581 -14.15 -15.98 -29.57
CA ILE A 581 -14.63 -15.64 -28.22
C ILE A 581 -15.66 -16.66 -27.72
N ARG A 582 -16.56 -17.13 -28.59
CA ARG A 582 -17.56 -18.16 -28.26
C ARG A 582 -16.89 -19.49 -27.91
N GLU A 583 -15.88 -19.92 -28.67
CA GLU A 583 -15.12 -21.15 -28.37
C GLU A 583 -14.43 -21.08 -27.01
N VAL A 584 -13.76 -19.96 -26.72
CA VAL A 584 -13.09 -19.73 -25.42
C VAL A 584 -14.12 -19.75 -24.28
N ARG A 585 -15.26 -19.08 -24.46
CA ARG A 585 -16.32 -19.06 -23.45
C ARG A 585 -16.89 -20.45 -23.21
N ALA A 586 -17.19 -21.20 -24.27
CA ALA A 586 -17.72 -22.55 -24.18
C ALA A 586 -16.76 -23.48 -23.42
N THR A 587 -15.47 -23.39 -23.71
CA THR A 587 -14.42 -24.16 -23.03
C THR A 587 -14.36 -23.83 -21.54
N LEU A 588 -14.37 -22.54 -21.17
CA LEU A 588 -14.34 -22.11 -19.76
C LEU A 588 -15.61 -22.48 -18.97
N THR A 589 -16.75 -22.64 -19.65
CA THR A 589 -18.01 -23.02 -19.01
C THR A 589 -18.20 -24.53 -18.84
N LYS A 590 -17.54 -25.37 -19.64
CA LYS A 590 -17.62 -26.84 -19.51
C LYS A 590 -16.96 -27.39 -18.24
N ASP A 591 -16.02 -26.65 -17.66
CA ASP A 591 -15.31 -27.02 -16.43
C ASP A 591 -16.03 -26.57 -15.13
N LYS A 592 -17.25 -26.05 -15.23
CA LYS A 592 -18.14 -25.75 -14.09
C LYS A 592 -19.34 -26.70 -14.09
#